data_AF-A0A7Y5VYD2-F1
#
_entry.id   AF-A0A7Y5VYD2-F1
#
_cell.length_a   1.000
_cell.length_b   1.000
_cell.length_c   1.000
_cell.angle_alpha   90.00
_cell.angle_beta   90.00
_cell.angle_gamma   90.00
#
_symmetry.space_group_name_H-M   'P 1'
#
loop_
_entity.id
_entity.type
_entity.pdbx_description
1 polymer ?
#
loop_
_entity_poly.entity_id
_entity_poly.type
_entity_poly.pdbx_seq_one_letter_code
_entity_poly.pdbx_strand_id
1 'polypeptide(L)'
;MSHNKEDLGSNPVPTSSSGASPEPIASGSSALQSLKAQAPDEEPVLSGEPLERPPFLARLATLMVIIVPQLALAAAIWMIWDTPSLWLNVGMLLGGYVLTVLGVTIGYHRLFTHKSFKASPVVTLVLGILGSMAVEGPILEWVATHRRHHQHTDRPDDPHSPHVHGTTFLSLMRGMAHAHLGWFFSKAPTPEFMQRYVPDLQADRLVSCLSRLFPLWVALGLLIPFGIAFIVTGTWVGAFMGLVWGGLLRVLLVHHVTWSVNSVCHLWGQRPFNTHDESRNNPIFGVPYGNAVNVAVLAGLAKDPEADPDALLRAWIGETYPAPSREAAFALYKASASLVARLFSPEGVDLTDHGRAFRGRQSRDQRERIAGMLAYVQSHGGLTTQEAFEA
;
A
#
# COMPACT_ATOMS: atom_id res chain seq x y z
N MET A 1 -26.58 -38.95 60.85
CA MET A 1 -25.61 -39.75 61.63
C MET A 1 -24.90 -40.65 60.64
N SER A 2 -23.60 -40.73 60.47
CA SER A 2 -22.36 -40.12 60.97
C SER A 2 -21.30 -40.49 59.90
N HIS A 3 -20.42 -39.59 59.45
CA HIS A 3 -18.98 -39.56 59.79
C HIS A 3 -18.32 -40.95 59.99
N ASN A 4 -17.14 -41.31 59.47
CA ASN A 4 -16.06 -40.60 58.77
C ASN A 4 -14.96 -41.62 58.34
N LYS A 5 -14.01 -41.19 57.49
CA LYS A 5 -12.59 -41.65 57.31
C LYS A 5 -12.31 -42.98 56.57
N GLU A 6 -11.70 -42.93 55.38
CA GLU A 6 -10.24 -42.90 55.06
C GLU A 6 -9.54 -44.25 55.31
N ASP A 7 -9.04 -44.92 54.23
CA ASP A 7 -7.60 -45.18 54.10
C ASP A 7 -7.17 -45.72 52.72
N LEU A 8 -5.91 -45.45 52.40
CA LEU A 8 -5.13 -45.72 51.18
C LEU A 8 -4.77 -47.21 50.99
N GLY A 9 -4.52 -47.65 49.74
CA GLY A 9 -3.82 -48.93 49.52
C GLY A 9 -3.77 -49.47 48.08
N SER A 10 -2.70 -49.13 47.36
CA SER A 10 -1.92 -49.93 46.39
C SER A 10 -2.58 -51.08 45.59
N ASN A 11 -2.57 -50.92 44.26
CA ASN A 11 -2.80 -51.99 43.27
C ASN A 11 -1.64 -53.01 43.22
N PRO A 12 -1.93 -54.32 43.01
CA PRO A 12 -0.95 -55.27 42.52
C PRO A 12 -1.07 -55.48 41.00
N VAL A 13 0.09 -55.68 40.37
CA VAL A 13 0.27 -56.14 38.97
C VAL A 13 0.01 -57.66 38.89
N PRO A 14 -0.45 -58.17 37.73
CA PRO A 14 0.09 -59.44 37.25
C PRO A 14 0.48 -59.45 35.75
N THR A 15 1.75 -59.85 35.56
CA THR A 15 2.41 -60.68 34.52
C THR A 15 1.76 -61.04 33.17
N SER A 16 2.56 -60.75 32.13
CA SER A 16 2.75 -61.34 30.78
C SER A 16 2.13 -62.70 30.41
N SER A 17 1.61 -62.85 29.18
CA SER A 17 2.37 -63.21 27.95
C SER A 17 1.45 -63.60 26.78
N SER A 18 1.65 -63.03 25.57
CA SER A 18 1.77 -63.78 24.30
C SER A 18 1.80 -62.86 23.06
N GLY A 19 2.92 -62.91 22.33
CA GLY A 19 3.05 -62.88 20.87
C GLY A 19 2.30 -61.85 20.02
N ALA A 20 3.00 -60.78 19.61
CA ALA A 20 2.89 -60.21 18.27
C ALA A 20 4.21 -59.52 17.91
N SER A 21 4.81 -59.89 16.78
CA SER A 21 5.99 -59.26 16.21
C SER A 21 5.70 -57.81 15.82
N PRO A 22 6.62 -56.84 16.01
CA PRO A 22 6.38 -55.48 15.56
C PRO A 22 6.56 -55.38 14.03
N GLU A 23 5.51 -54.95 13.33
CA GLU A 23 5.64 -54.46 11.96
C GLU A 23 6.56 -53.23 11.94
N PRO A 24 7.42 -53.07 10.92
CA PRO A 24 8.25 -51.89 10.80
C PRO A 24 7.36 -50.68 10.50
N ILE A 25 7.46 -49.67 11.36
CA ILE A 25 6.85 -48.35 11.15
C ILE A 25 7.32 -47.83 9.78
N ALA A 26 6.40 -47.80 8.82
CA ALA A 26 6.64 -47.20 7.52
C ALA A 26 7.08 -45.75 7.73
N SER A 27 8.24 -45.41 7.20
CA SER A 27 8.87 -44.11 7.36
C SER A 27 7.92 -42.99 6.90
N GLY A 28 7.71 -41.99 7.76
CA GLY A 28 6.94 -40.76 7.47
C GLY A 28 7.52 -39.88 6.35
N SER A 29 8.38 -40.42 5.49
CA SER A 29 8.98 -39.75 4.34
C SER A 29 8.03 -39.67 3.14
N SER A 30 7.09 -40.61 2.97
CA SER A 30 6.24 -40.62 1.76
C SER A 30 5.08 -39.62 1.82
N ALA A 31 4.49 -39.40 3.00
CA ALA A 31 3.42 -38.42 3.19
C ALA A 31 3.93 -36.96 3.10
N LEU A 32 5.15 -36.70 3.59
CA LEU A 32 5.83 -35.42 3.40
C LEU A 32 6.29 -35.20 1.95
N GLN A 33 6.63 -36.27 1.21
CA GLN A 33 6.91 -36.19 -0.23
C GLN A 33 5.63 -35.94 -1.05
N SER A 34 4.49 -36.53 -0.68
CA SER A 34 3.21 -36.26 -1.36
C SER A 34 2.68 -34.87 -1.09
N LEU A 35 2.94 -34.28 0.09
CA LEU A 35 2.62 -32.88 0.40
C LEU A 35 3.57 -31.89 -0.30
N LYS A 36 4.85 -32.25 -0.50
CA LYS A 36 5.79 -31.47 -1.33
C LYS A 36 5.49 -31.55 -2.83
N ALA A 37 4.81 -32.61 -3.28
CA ALA A 37 4.38 -32.78 -4.67
C ALA A 37 3.10 -32.00 -5.02
N GLN A 38 2.46 -31.34 -4.04
CA GLN A 38 1.35 -30.41 -4.24
C GLN A 38 1.77 -28.97 -3.88
N ALA A 39 3.01 -28.59 -4.21
CA ALA A 39 3.25 -27.19 -4.54
C ALA A 39 2.29 -26.84 -5.70
N PRO A 40 1.64 -25.65 -5.70
CA PRO A 40 0.87 -25.26 -6.86
C PRO A 40 1.81 -25.36 -8.06
N ASP A 41 1.40 -26.13 -9.07
CA ASP A 41 2.11 -26.20 -10.34
C ASP A 41 2.57 -24.78 -10.68
N GLU A 42 3.88 -24.60 -10.90
CA GLU A 42 4.37 -23.35 -11.49
C GLU A 42 3.50 -23.11 -12.72
N GLU A 43 2.62 -22.11 -12.67
CA GLU A 43 1.87 -21.69 -13.84
C GLU A 43 2.89 -21.56 -14.97
N PRO A 44 2.66 -22.22 -16.12
CA PRO A 44 3.64 -22.21 -17.19
C PRO A 44 3.99 -20.76 -17.48
N VAL A 45 5.29 -20.43 -17.43
CA VAL A 45 5.81 -19.12 -17.86
C VAL A 45 5.26 -18.90 -19.27
N LEU A 46 4.24 -18.03 -19.37
CA LEU A 46 3.59 -17.71 -20.63
C LEU A 46 4.61 -16.92 -21.46
N SER A 47 5.43 -17.65 -22.20
CA SER A 47 6.30 -17.13 -23.24
C SER A 47 5.42 -16.54 -24.34
N GLY A 48 5.00 -15.29 -24.14
CA GLY A 48 4.12 -14.58 -25.06
C GLY A 48 3.06 -13.71 -24.40
N GLU A 49 3.31 -13.09 -23.24
CA GLU A 49 2.37 -12.13 -22.66
C GLU A 49 2.01 -11.02 -23.67
N PRO A 50 0.72 -10.62 -23.77
CA PRO A 50 0.21 -9.75 -24.81
C PRO A 50 0.64 -8.31 -24.51
N LEU A 51 1.85 -8.01 -24.93
CA LEU A 51 2.56 -6.78 -24.63
C LEU A 51 3.30 -6.34 -25.88
N GLU A 52 3.09 -5.09 -26.27
CA GLU A 52 3.65 -4.55 -27.50
C GLU A 52 4.68 -3.46 -27.20
N ARG A 53 5.51 -3.13 -28.20
CA ARG A 53 6.37 -1.95 -28.08
C ARG A 53 5.50 -0.70 -28.07
N PRO A 54 5.67 0.21 -27.09
CA PRO A 54 4.87 1.43 -27.04
C PRO A 54 5.04 2.24 -28.33
N PRO A 55 3.95 2.83 -28.86
CA PRO A 55 4.01 3.72 -30.02
C PRO A 55 5.01 4.86 -29.81
N PHE A 56 5.54 5.42 -30.89
CA PHE A 56 6.53 6.50 -30.82
C PHE A 56 6.06 7.70 -29.99
N LEU A 57 4.80 8.13 -30.16
CA LEU A 57 4.23 9.23 -29.40
C LEU A 57 4.13 8.93 -27.90
N ALA A 58 3.81 7.69 -27.52
CA ALA A 58 3.78 7.29 -26.11
C ALA A 58 5.20 7.35 -25.51
N ARG A 59 6.21 6.85 -26.23
CA ARG A 59 7.61 6.93 -25.80
C ARG A 59 8.09 8.38 -25.68
N LEU A 60 7.69 9.25 -26.61
CA LEU A 60 7.99 10.68 -26.54
C LEU A 60 7.31 11.33 -25.33
N ALA A 61 6.05 11.02 -25.07
CA ALA A 61 5.33 11.52 -23.89
C ALA A 61 6.01 11.07 -22.60
N THR A 62 6.39 9.79 -22.50
CA THR A 62 7.17 9.25 -21.38
C THR A 62 8.49 10.01 -21.20
N LEU A 63 9.24 10.27 -22.28
CA LEU A 63 10.47 11.06 -22.21
C LEU A 63 10.22 12.48 -21.70
N MET A 64 9.16 13.14 -22.16
CA MET A 64 8.80 14.48 -21.70
C MET A 64 8.46 14.50 -20.22
N VAL A 65 7.70 13.50 -19.74
CA VAL A 65 7.38 13.32 -18.32
C VAL A 65 8.64 13.08 -17.47
N ILE A 66 9.67 12.46 -18.03
CA ILE A 66 10.95 12.16 -17.36
C ILE A 66 11.99 13.29 -17.50
N ILE A 67 11.84 14.24 -18.42
CA ILE A 67 12.86 15.28 -18.66
C ILE A 67 12.38 16.66 -18.24
N VAL A 68 11.13 17.02 -18.54
CA VAL A 68 10.61 18.38 -18.31
C VAL A 68 10.63 18.75 -16.81
N PRO A 69 10.20 17.89 -15.87
CA PRO A 69 10.26 18.22 -14.44
C PRO A 69 11.69 18.49 -13.92
N GLN A 70 12.69 17.84 -14.49
CA GLN A 70 14.11 17.96 -14.12
C GLN A 70 14.68 19.28 -14.64
N LEU A 71 14.31 19.67 -15.86
CA LEU A 71 14.61 21.00 -16.38
C LEU A 71 13.92 22.09 -15.55
N ALA A 72 12.68 21.84 -15.09
CA ALA A 72 11.97 22.76 -14.20
C ALA A 72 12.66 22.90 -12.84
N LEU A 73 13.21 21.81 -12.29
CA LEU A 73 14.03 21.87 -11.07
C LEU A 73 15.29 22.73 -11.29
N ALA A 74 16.00 22.51 -12.40
CA ALA A 74 17.19 23.31 -12.72
C ALA A 74 16.84 24.81 -12.86
N ALA A 75 15.72 25.12 -13.52
CA ALA A 75 15.20 26.48 -13.62
C ALA A 75 14.83 27.04 -12.23
N ALA A 76 14.13 26.28 -11.39
CA ALA A 76 13.75 26.71 -10.04
C ALA A 76 14.97 26.98 -9.15
N ILE A 77 16.01 26.15 -9.21
CA ILE A 77 17.27 26.37 -8.48
C ILE A 77 17.94 27.65 -8.93
N TRP A 78 18.01 27.89 -10.25
CA TRP A 78 18.60 29.12 -10.79
C TRP A 78 17.82 30.36 -10.36
N MET A 79 16.50 30.26 -10.26
CA MET A 79 15.60 31.38 -9.94
C MET A 79 15.30 31.54 -8.44
N ILE A 80 15.80 30.64 -7.56
CA ILE A 80 15.36 30.57 -6.16
C ILE A 80 15.62 31.86 -5.37
N TRP A 81 16.71 32.55 -5.70
CA TRP A 81 17.14 33.77 -5.04
C TRP A 81 16.23 34.98 -5.32
N ASP A 82 15.55 34.97 -6.47
CA ASP A 82 14.65 36.03 -6.93
C ASP A 82 13.20 35.54 -7.09
N THR A 83 12.85 34.39 -6.49
CA THR A 83 11.52 33.79 -6.68
C THR A 83 10.44 34.62 -5.97
N PRO A 84 9.52 35.26 -6.72
CA PRO A 84 8.44 36.01 -6.10
C PRO A 84 7.48 35.05 -5.41
N SER A 85 6.93 35.48 -4.27
CA SER A 85 5.91 34.72 -3.53
C SER A 85 6.35 33.30 -3.15
N LEU A 86 7.62 33.12 -2.74
CA LEU A 86 8.21 31.83 -2.41
C LEU A 86 7.31 30.94 -1.54
N TRP A 87 6.70 31.50 -0.49
CA TRP A 87 5.82 30.74 0.41
C TRP A 87 4.53 30.24 -0.25
N LEU A 88 3.97 30.99 -1.19
CA LEU A 88 2.83 30.54 -1.99
C LEU A 88 3.25 29.33 -2.85
N ASN A 89 4.42 29.43 -3.50
CA ASN A 89 4.96 28.39 -4.37
C ASN A 89 5.28 27.10 -3.59
N VAL A 90 5.93 27.23 -2.43
CA VAL A 90 6.19 26.12 -1.51
C VAL A 90 4.88 25.51 -1.00
N GLY A 91 3.89 26.33 -0.66
CA GLY A 91 2.57 25.87 -0.23
C GLY A 91 1.86 25.05 -1.31
N MET A 92 1.87 25.52 -2.57
CA MET A 92 1.30 24.78 -3.71
C MET A 92 2.05 23.48 -3.99
N LEU A 93 3.39 23.49 -3.91
CA LEU A 93 4.22 22.29 -4.06
C LEU A 93 3.87 21.24 -2.99
N LEU A 94 3.92 21.61 -1.71
CA LEU A 94 3.69 20.67 -0.62
C LEU A 94 2.23 20.20 -0.55
N GLY A 95 1.28 21.12 -0.70
CA GLY A 95 -0.14 20.79 -0.71
C GLY A 95 -0.51 19.91 -1.91
N GLY A 96 -0.05 20.27 -3.09
CA GLY A 96 -0.23 19.48 -4.30
C GLY A 96 0.40 18.10 -4.19
N TYR A 97 1.62 18.00 -3.63
CA TYR A 97 2.34 16.75 -3.40
C TYR A 97 1.51 15.81 -2.52
N VAL A 98 1.07 16.28 -1.35
CA VAL A 98 0.26 15.47 -0.42
C VAL A 98 -1.02 14.98 -1.09
N LEU A 99 -1.76 15.86 -1.77
CA LEU A 99 -3.01 15.49 -2.42
C LEU A 99 -2.81 14.43 -3.50
N THR A 100 -1.80 14.56 -4.34
CA THR A 100 -1.55 13.57 -5.41
C THR A 100 -0.96 12.27 -4.89
N VAL A 101 -0.10 12.31 -3.86
CA VAL A 101 0.38 11.09 -3.20
C VAL A 101 -0.79 10.32 -2.61
N LEU A 102 -1.75 10.98 -1.95
CA LEU A 102 -2.97 10.32 -1.46
C LEU A 102 -3.80 9.70 -2.58
N GLY A 103 -3.91 10.40 -3.71
CA GLY A 103 -4.56 9.88 -4.91
C GLY A 103 -3.92 8.57 -5.42
N VAL A 104 -2.59 8.49 -5.42
CA VAL A 104 -1.87 7.26 -5.81
C VAL A 104 -2.00 6.19 -4.74
N THR A 105 -1.71 6.50 -3.48
CA THR A 105 -1.56 5.50 -2.43
C THR A 105 -2.89 4.97 -1.90
N ILE A 106 -3.91 5.81 -1.78
CA ILE A 106 -5.25 5.43 -1.31
C ILE A 106 -6.13 5.08 -2.50
N GLY A 107 -6.10 5.89 -3.56
CA GLY A 107 -6.87 5.65 -4.78
C GLY A 107 -6.31 4.51 -5.62
N TYR A 108 -5.24 4.76 -6.36
CA TYR A 108 -4.67 3.80 -7.33
C TYR A 108 -4.29 2.48 -6.66
N HIS A 109 -3.52 2.53 -5.59
CA HIS A 109 -2.98 1.36 -4.92
C HIS A 109 -4.05 0.61 -4.10
N ARG A 110 -4.63 1.24 -3.06
CA ARG A 110 -5.48 0.50 -2.10
C ARG A 110 -6.92 0.31 -2.57
N LEU A 111 -7.54 1.34 -3.14
CA LEU A 111 -8.93 1.29 -3.60
C LEU A 111 -9.04 0.52 -4.93
N PHE A 112 -8.28 0.91 -5.95
CA PHE A 112 -8.45 0.35 -7.30
C PHE A 112 -7.68 -0.97 -7.50
N THR A 113 -6.42 -1.07 -7.05
CA THR A 113 -5.66 -2.32 -7.20
C THR A 113 -6.08 -3.38 -6.19
N HIS A 114 -5.93 -3.10 -4.89
CA HIS A 114 -6.11 -4.13 -3.84
C HIS A 114 -7.53 -4.27 -3.33
N LYS A 115 -8.42 -3.34 -3.67
CA LYS A 115 -9.82 -3.32 -3.18
C LYS A 115 -9.91 -3.48 -1.66
N SER A 116 -8.96 -2.92 -0.93
CA SER A 116 -8.84 -3.10 0.52
C SER A 116 -10.03 -2.49 1.28
N PHE A 117 -10.81 -1.62 0.64
CA PHE A 117 -12.03 -1.04 1.17
C PHE A 117 -12.98 -0.64 0.02
N LYS A 118 -14.24 -0.35 0.36
CA LYS A 118 -15.22 0.25 -0.56
C LYS A 118 -15.36 1.74 -0.25
N ALA A 119 -15.43 2.56 -1.29
CA ALA A 119 -15.60 4.01 -1.17
C ALA A 119 -16.93 4.46 -1.77
N SER A 120 -17.45 5.61 -1.31
CA SER A 120 -18.58 6.25 -1.98
C SER A 120 -18.17 6.78 -3.37
N PRO A 121 -19.09 6.96 -4.32
CA PRO A 121 -18.75 7.47 -5.65
C PRO A 121 -18.00 8.80 -5.64
N VAL A 122 -18.29 9.69 -4.68
CA VAL A 122 -17.60 10.97 -4.52
C VAL A 122 -16.14 10.77 -4.11
N VAL A 123 -15.89 9.91 -3.11
CA VAL A 123 -14.53 9.60 -2.67
C VAL A 123 -13.74 8.91 -3.80
N THR A 124 -14.38 7.97 -4.50
CA THR A 124 -13.80 7.32 -5.69
C THR A 124 -13.41 8.33 -6.77
N LEU A 125 -14.31 9.28 -7.06
CA LEU A 125 -14.07 10.34 -8.05
C LEU A 125 -12.86 11.20 -7.66
N VAL A 126 -12.85 11.71 -6.43
CA VAL A 126 -11.78 12.61 -5.97
C VAL A 126 -10.43 11.90 -5.94
N LEU A 127 -10.35 10.68 -5.39
CA LEU A 127 -9.10 9.92 -5.36
C LEU A 127 -8.61 9.56 -6.77
N GLY A 128 -9.51 9.22 -7.68
CA GLY A 128 -9.17 8.97 -9.08
C GLY A 128 -8.61 10.21 -9.78
N ILE A 129 -9.23 11.38 -9.58
CA ILE A 129 -8.74 12.66 -10.14
C ILE A 129 -7.37 13.01 -9.56
N LEU A 130 -7.22 12.97 -8.24
CA LEU A 130 -5.95 13.30 -7.56
C LEU A 130 -4.82 12.34 -7.98
N GLY A 131 -5.11 11.05 -8.12
CA GLY A 131 -4.15 10.06 -8.62
C GLY A 131 -3.79 10.31 -10.09
N SER A 132 -4.76 10.66 -10.93
CA SER A 132 -4.48 11.03 -12.32
C SER A 132 -3.65 12.32 -12.43
N MET A 133 -3.85 13.28 -11.53
CA MET A 133 -3.01 14.48 -11.44
C MET A 133 -1.56 14.17 -11.08
N ALA A 134 -1.23 12.98 -10.55
CA ALA A 134 0.14 12.56 -10.25
C ALA A 134 0.98 12.27 -11.51
N VAL A 135 0.34 12.07 -12.67
CA VAL A 135 1.00 11.82 -13.97
C VAL A 135 1.71 10.45 -14.07
N GLU A 136 1.19 9.44 -13.38
CA GLU A 136 1.72 8.06 -13.41
C GLU A 136 1.02 7.13 -14.42
N GLY A 137 0.12 7.66 -15.22
CA GLY A 137 -0.63 6.94 -16.24
C GLY A 137 -2.13 6.79 -15.91
N PRO A 138 -2.93 6.35 -16.91
CA PRO A 138 -4.35 6.09 -16.73
C PRO A 138 -4.60 5.04 -15.64
N ILE A 139 -5.67 5.20 -14.86
CA ILE A 139 -6.03 4.30 -13.74
C ILE A 139 -5.98 2.83 -14.14
N LEU A 140 -6.61 2.48 -15.27
CA LEU A 140 -6.69 1.08 -15.69
C LEU A 140 -5.30 0.49 -15.98
N GLU A 141 -4.46 1.21 -16.72
CA GLU A 141 -3.11 0.76 -17.10
C GLU A 141 -2.19 0.64 -15.87
N TRP A 142 -2.27 1.61 -14.96
CA TRP A 142 -1.51 1.60 -13.71
C TRP A 142 -1.91 0.39 -12.86
N VAL A 143 -3.21 0.17 -12.65
CA VAL A 143 -3.72 -0.95 -11.85
C VAL A 143 -3.38 -2.29 -12.49
N ALA A 144 -3.53 -2.42 -13.81
CA ALA A 144 -3.20 -3.66 -14.52
C ALA A 144 -1.71 -4.02 -14.38
N THR A 145 -0.84 -3.02 -14.55
CA THR A 145 0.61 -3.17 -14.35
C THR A 145 0.94 -3.52 -12.90
N HIS A 146 0.31 -2.87 -11.93
CA HIS A 146 0.54 -3.11 -10.50
C HIS A 146 0.06 -4.50 -10.05
N ARG A 147 -1.09 -4.97 -10.54
CA ARG A 147 -1.58 -6.33 -10.29
C ARG A 147 -0.63 -7.38 -10.85
N ARG A 148 -0.08 -7.14 -12.05
CA ARG A 148 0.94 -8.01 -12.64
C ARG A 148 2.21 -8.03 -11.81
N HIS A 149 2.69 -6.87 -11.35
CA HIS A 149 3.83 -6.78 -10.46
C HIS A 149 3.63 -7.64 -9.21
N HIS A 150 2.47 -7.54 -8.55
CA HIS A 150 2.18 -8.38 -7.37
C HIS A 150 2.10 -9.88 -7.66
N GLN A 151 1.65 -10.30 -8.84
CA GLN A 151 1.63 -11.72 -9.21
C GLN A 151 3.03 -12.28 -9.51
N HIS A 152 3.93 -11.45 -10.02
CA HIS A 152 5.24 -11.89 -10.51
C HIS A 152 6.40 -11.20 -9.79
N THR A 153 6.18 -10.67 -8.58
CA THR A 153 7.11 -9.76 -7.90
C THR A 153 8.53 -10.31 -7.87
N ASP A 154 9.49 -9.47 -8.30
CA ASP A 154 10.92 -9.79 -8.36
C ASP A 154 11.30 -10.96 -9.29
N ARG A 155 10.36 -11.47 -10.11
CA ARG A 155 10.59 -12.49 -11.14
C ARG A 155 10.76 -11.86 -12.53
N PRO A 156 11.20 -12.62 -13.56
CA PRO A 156 11.38 -12.10 -14.92
C PRO A 156 10.14 -11.43 -15.54
N ASP A 157 8.94 -11.84 -15.12
CA ASP A 157 7.68 -11.30 -15.62
C ASP A 157 7.19 -10.06 -14.85
N ASP A 158 7.88 -9.63 -13.81
CA ASP A 158 7.66 -8.34 -13.16
C ASP A 158 8.08 -7.20 -14.10
N PRO A 159 7.19 -6.26 -14.45
CA PRO A 159 7.54 -5.14 -15.33
C PRO A 159 8.70 -4.29 -14.81
N HIS A 160 8.90 -4.19 -13.50
CA HIS A 160 9.89 -3.29 -12.90
C HIS A 160 10.75 -3.94 -11.81
N SER A 161 11.00 -5.26 -11.91
CA SER A 161 11.90 -5.94 -10.96
C SER A 161 13.35 -5.44 -11.12
N PRO A 162 14.04 -5.11 -10.00
CA PRO A 162 15.46 -4.80 -10.03
C PRO A 162 16.35 -6.05 -10.10
N HIS A 163 15.79 -7.27 -9.98
CA HIS A 163 16.56 -8.52 -9.86
C HIS A 163 16.78 -9.26 -11.18
N VAL A 164 16.23 -8.77 -12.30
CA VAL A 164 16.26 -9.47 -13.61
C VAL A 164 17.59 -9.35 -14.39
N HIS A 165 18.60 -8.65 -13.85
CA HIS A 165 19.85 -8.33 -14.57
C HIS A 165 21.10 -9.09 -14.07
N GLY A 166 20.94 -10.02 -13.12
CA GLY A 166 22.02 -10.80 -12.51
C GLY A 166 22.47 -10.28 -11.14
N THR A 167 23.49 -10.91 -10.54
CA THR A 167 23.88 -10.70 -9.12
C THR A 167 25.13 -9.85 -8.91
N THR A 168 25.79 -9.40 -9.99
CA THR A 168 26.97 -8.53 -9.86
C THR A 168 26.57 -7.12 -9.43
N PHE A 169 27.49 -6.35 -8.84
CA PHE A 169 27.21 -4.95 -8.51
C PHE A 169 26.71 -4.14 -9.72
N LEU A 170 27.33 -4.33 -10.89
CA LEU A 170 26.92 -3.64 -12.11
C LEU A 170 25.55 -4.10 -12.62
N SER A 171 25.24 -5.40 -12.47
CA SER A 171 23.91 -5.96 -12.73
C SER A 171 22.84 -5.35 -11.81
N LEU A 172 23.12 -5.22 -10.52
CA LEU A 172 22.21 -4.60 -9.55
C LEU A 172 21.97 -3.12 -9.87
N MET A 173 23.01 -2.37 -10.27
CA MET A 173 22.85 -0.98 -10.71
C MET A 173 22.00 -0.86 -11.98
N ARG A 174 22.19 -1.79 -12.93
CA ARG A 174 21.37 -1.85 -14.14
C ARG A 174 19.91 -2.20 -13.81
N GLY A 175 19.70 -3.15 -12.90
CA GLY A 175 18.39 -3.53 -12.39
C GLY A 175 17.68 -2.38 -11.68
N MET A 176 18.38 -1.68 -10.80
CA MET A 176 17.86 -0.49 -10.13
C MET A 176 17.46 0.61 -11.13
N ALA A 177 18.30 0.90 -12.12
CA ALA A 177 18.00 1.88 -13.17
C ALA A 177 16.78 1.45 -14.02
N HIS A 178 16.66 0.16 -14.29
CA HIS A 178 15.49 -0.40 -14.97
C HIS A 178 14.21 -0.24 -14.14
N ALA A 179 14.23 -0.67 -12.87
CA ALA A 179 13.11 -0.57 -11.94
C ALA A 179 12.67 0.89 -11.69
N HIS A 180 13.61 1.83 -11.70
CA HIS A 180 13.31 3.25 -11.46
C HIS A 180 12.79 3.97 -12.71
N LEU A 181 13.32 3.67 -13.91
CA LEU A 181 13.00 4.41 -15.14
C LEU A 181 12.94 3.54 -16.41
N GLY A 182 13.81 2.54 -16.53
CA GLY A 182 13.96 1.79 -17.78
C GLY A 182 12.72 0.98 -18.19
N TRP A 183 11.90 0.56 -17.23
CA TRP A 183 10.72 -0.27 -17.51
C TRP A 183 9.65 0.43 -18.35
N PHE A 184 9.51 1.76 -18.23
CA PHE A 184 8.55 2.56 -19.01
C PHE A 184 8.74 2.46 -20.54
N PHE A 185 9.91 2.04 -20.99
CA PHE A 185 10.23 1.92 -22.42
C PHE A 185 10.10 0.49 -22.96
N SER A 186 9.83 -0.49 -22.11
CA SER A 186 9.97 -1.90 -22.46
C SER A 186 8.76 -2.41 -23.23
N LYS A 187 7.57 -2.31 -22.62
CA LYS A 187 6.34 -2.94 -23.11
C LYS A 187 5.10 -2.16 -22.65
N ALA A 188 4.11 -1.99 -23.53
CA ALA A 188 2.84 -1.36 -23.25
C ALA A 188 1.71 -2.40 -23.10
N PRO A 189 0.72 -2.17 -22.22
CA PRO A 189 -0.49 -3.01 -22.11
C PRO A 189 -1.29 -3.09 -23.42
N THR A 190 -1.67 -4.29 -23.86
CA THR A 190 -2.63 -4.50 -24.96
C THR A 190 -4.07 -4.68 -24.44
N PRO A 191 -5.12 -4.67 -25.31
CA PRO A 191 -6.48 -4.97 -24.88
C PRO A 191 -6.63 -6.31 -24.15
N GLU A 192 -5.93 -7.35 -24.59
CA GLU A 192 -5.93 -8.67 -23.96
C GLU A 192 -5.30 -8.62 -22.57
N PHE A 193 -4.19 -7.87 -22.41
CA PHE A 193 -3.60 -7.60 -21.10
C PHE A 193 -4.61 -6.93 -20.16
N MET A 194 -5.31 -5.91 -20.65
CA MET A 194 -6.30 -5.19 -19.86
C MET A 194 -7.47 -6.08 -19.43
N GLN A 195 -7.97 -6.93 -20.34
CA GLN A 195 -9.03 -7.90 -20.01
C GLN A 195 -8.59 -8.94 -18.99
N ARG A 196 -7.31 -9.33 -18.99
CA ARG A 196 -6.76 -10.27 -18.00
C ARG A 196 -6.67 -9.66 -16.61
N TYR A 197 -6.10 -8.45 -16.51
CA TYR A 197 -5.72 -7.90 -15.20
C TYR A 197 -6.77 -6.97 -14.59
N VAL A 198 -7.63 -6.31 -15.37
CA VAL A 198 -8.61 -5.32 -14.87
C VAL A 198 -10.02 -5.41 -15.48
N PRO A 199 -10.59 -6.61 -15.74
CA PRO A 199 -11.93 -6.73 -16.32
C PRO A 199 -13.02 -6.11 -15.41
N ASP A 200 -12.78 -6.15 -14.11
CA ASP A 200 -13.62 -5.56 -13.06
C ASP A 200 -13.69 -4.03 -13.14
N LEU A 201 -12.55 -3.35 -13.34
CA LEU A 201 -12.52 -1.90 -13.43
C LEU A 201 -12.98 -1.39 -14.80
N GLN A 202 -12.81 -2.19 -15.86
CA GLN A 202 -13.39 -1.91 -17.18
C GLN A 202 -14.92 -1.95 -17.15
N ALA A 203 -15.52 -2.78 -16.31
CA ALA A 203 -16.96 -2.83 -16.11
C ALA A 203 -17.51 -1.63 -15.30
N ASP A 204 -16.67 -0.98 -14.48
CA ASP A 204 -17.04 0.22 -13.73
C ASP A 204 -17.01 1.47 -14.63
N ARG A 205 -18.19 2.03 -14.88
CA ARG A 205 -18.36 3.22 -15.75
C ARG A 205 -17.66 4.46 -15.21
N LEU A 206 -17.67 4.67 -13.89
CA LEU A 206 -17.03 5.84 -13.28
C LEU A 206 -15.52 5.74 -13.42
N VAL A 207 -14.94 4.59 -13.06
CA VAL A 207 -13.49 4.37 -13.12
C VAL A 207 -12.99 4.39 -14.56
N SER A 208 -13.71 3.75 -15.48
CA SER A 208 -13.38 3.77 -16.91
C SER A 208 -13.45 5.19 -17.50
N CYS A 209 -14.42 6.01 -17.08
CA CYS A 209 -14.50 7.42 -17.49
C CYS A 209 -13.30 8.22 -16.97
N LEU A 210 -12.97 8.08 -15.68
CA LEU A 210 -11.82 8.74 -15.07
C LEU A 210 -10.51 8.37 -15.77
N SER A 211 -10.31 7.08 -16.06
CA SER A 211 -9.12 6.59 -16.76
C SER A 211 -9.01 7.17 -18.18
N ARG A 212 -10.13 7.28 -18.91
CA ARG A 212 -10.15 7.89 -20.26
C ARG A 212 -9.88 9.39 -20.24
N LEU A 213 -10.31 10.08 -19.19
CA LEU A 213 -10.09 11.51 -18.99
C LEU A 213 -8.72 11.82 -18.39
N PHE A 214 -7.83 10.83 -18.26
CA PHE A 214 -6.48 11.03 -17.74
C PHE A 214 -5.74 12.26 -18.31
N PRO A 215 -5.72 12.51 -19.65
CA PRO A 215 -5.06 13.70 -20.18
C PRO A 215 -5.64 15.03 -19.67
N LEU A 216 -6.95 15.09 -19.43
CA LEU A 216 -7.61 16.26 -18.83
C LEU A 216 -7.13 16.47 -17.40
N TRP A 217 -7.07 15.41 -16.60
CA TRP A 217 -6.63 15.50 -15.20
C TRP A 217 -5.16 15.88 -15.09
N VAL A 218 -4.30 15.38 -15.99
CA VAL A 218 -2.90 15.80 -16.10
C VAL A 218 -2.82 17.30 -16.40
N ALA A 219 -3.56 17.77 -17.40
CA ALA A 219 -3.59 19.20 -17.75
C ALA A 219 -4.06 20.07 -16.58
N LEU A 220 -5.13 19.66 -15.89
CA LEU A 220 -5.63 20.38 -14.71
C LEU A 220 -4.62 20.34 -13.54
N GLY A 221 -3.93 19.23 -13.32
CA GLY A 221 -2.87 19.13 -12.30
C GLY A 221 -1.72 20.14 -12.51
N LEU A 222 -1.48 20.55 -13.76
CA LEU A 222 -0.49 21.58 -14.10
C LEU A 222 -1.10 23.00 -14.13
N LEU A 223 -2.33 23.15 -14.61
CA LEU A 223 -2.98 24.46 -14.81
C LEU A 223 -3.63 25.03 -13.55
N ILE A 224 -4.05 24.21 -12.59
CA ILE A 224 -4.60 24.67 -11.30
C ILE A 224 -3.57 25.53 -10.53
N PRO A 225 -2.33 25.05 -10.25
CA PRO A 225 -1.37 25.87 -9.52
C PRO A 225 -0.93 27.11 -10.33
N PHE A 226 -0.89 27.02 -11.67
CA PHE A 226 -0.71 28.18 -12.54
C PHE A 226 -1.80 29.25 -12.31
N GLY A 227 -3.07 28.83 -12.35
CA GLY A 227 -4.22 29.72 -12.17
C GLY A 227 -4.29 30.33 -10.76
N ILE A 228 -4.05 29.52 -9.72
CA ILE A 228 -3.99 29.99 -8.33
C ILE A 228 -2.93 31.07 -8.19
N ALA A 229 -1.72 30.83 -8.69
CA ALA A 229 -0.63 31.79 -8.58
C ALA A 229 -0.88 33.05 -9.41
N PHE A 230 -1.51 32.94 -10.58
CA PHE A 230 -1.94 34.11 -11.36
C PHE A 230 -2.94 34.96 -10.59
N ILE A 231 -3.97 34.35 -10.00
CA ILE A 231 -5.02 35.06 -9.25
C ILE A 231 -4.45 35.75 -8.02
N VAL A 232 -3.58 35.06 -7.27
CA VAL A 232 -3.03 35.60 -6.01
C VAL A 232 -2.00 36.71 -6.26
N THR A 233 -1.15 36.55 -7.27
CA THR A 233 -0.07 37.52 -7.54
C THR A 233 -0.46 38.61 -8.52
N GLY A 234 -1.47 38.39 -9.36
CA GLY A 234 -1.85 39.28 -10.46
C GLY A 234 -0.82 39.32 -11.60
N THR A 235 0.15 38.40 -11.65
CA THR A 235 1.26 38.46 -12.61
C THR A 235 1.45 37.15 -13.39
N TRP A 236 1.91 37.27 -14.64
CA TRP A 236 2.32 36.13 -15.45
C TRP A 236 3.54 35.41 -14.88
N VAL A 237 4.44 36.14 -14.22
CA VAL A 237 5.60 35.56 -13.53
C VAL A 237 5.13 34.67 -12.38
N GLY A 238 4.20 35.15 -11.55
CA GLY A 238 3.61 34.33 -10.49
C GLY A 238 2.89 33.10 -11.03
N ALA A 239 2.11 33.24 -12.10
CA ALA A 239 1.46 32.10 -12.77
C ALA A 239 2.47 31.03 -13.23
N PHE A 240 3.54 31.45 -13.88
CA PHE A 240 4.63 30.57 -14.30
C PHE A 240 5.31 29.89 -13.10
N MET A 241 5.55 30.62 -12.01
CA MET A 241 6.08 30.02 -10.78
C MET A 241 5.13 28.98 -10.17
N GLY A 242 3.82 29.21 -10.24
CA GLY A 242 2.81 28.22 -9.86
C GLY A 242 2.92 26.94 -10.66
N LEU A 243 3.04 27.04 -11.99
CA LEU A 243 3.26 25.88 -12.86
C LEU A 243 4.57 25.14 -12.54
N VAL A 244 5.65 25.89 -12.33
CA VAL A 244 6.97 25.32 -12.02
C VAL A 244 6.93 24.58 -10.69
N TRP A 245 6.52 25.24 -9.61
CA TRP A 245 6.55 24.67 -8.26
C TRP A 245 5.41 23.69 -8.00
N GLY A 246 4.17 24.14 -8.14
CA GLY A 246 2.98 23.33 -7.85
C GLY A 246 2.65 22.28 -8.92
N GLY A 247 3.11 22.49 -10.16
CA GLY A 247 2.97 21.52 -11.24
C GLY A 247 4.20 20.64 -11.39
N LEU A 248 5.28 21.16 -11.97
CA LEU A 248 6.42 20.38 -12.45
C LEU A 248 7.32 19.83 -11.33
N LEU A 249 7.76 20.65 -10.38
CA LEU A 249 8.54 20.16 -9.23
C LEU A 249 7.73 19.18 -8.39
N ARG A 250 6.42 19.41 -8.26
CA ARG A 250 5.51 18.47 -7.61
C ARG A 250 5.49 17.12 -8.34
N VAL A 251 5.33 17.10 -9.67
CA VAL A 251 5.44 15.86 -10.49
C VAL A 251 6.78 15.17 -10.20
N LEU A 252 7.89 15.91 -10.25
CA LEU A 252 9.23 15.38 -10.03
C LEU A 252 9.35 14.65 -8.68
N LEU A 253 8.91 15.31 -7.59
CA LEU A 253 8.99 14.74 -6.26
C LEU A 253 8.09 13.51 -6.11
N VAL A 254 6.86 13.56 -6.60
CA VAL A 254 5.93 12.42 -6.55
C VAL A 254 6.57 11.22 -7.27
N HIS A 255 6.98 11.42 -8.52
CA HIS A 255 7.56 10.38 -9.36
C HIS A 255 8.77 9.71 -8.73
N HIS A 256 9.77 10.47 -8.28
CA HIS A 256 10.95 9.86 -7.70
C HIS A 256 10.65 9.10 -6.39
N VAL A 257 9.69 9.56 -5.59
CA VAL A 257 9.27 8.82 -4.40
C VAL A 257 8.54 7.53 -4.80
N THR A 258 7.60 7.58 -5.74
CA THR A 258 6.87 6.40 -6.25
C THR A 258 7.82 5.38 -6.87
N TRP A 259 8.68 5.81 -7.79
CA TRP A 259 9.60 4.92 -8.50
C TRP A 259 10.68 4.34 -7.59
N SER A 260 11.00 5.00 -6.48
CA SER A 260 11.87 4.45 -5.44
C SER A 260 11.22 3.31 -4.66
N VAL A 261 9.89 3.20 -4.63
CA VAL A 261 9.22 2.01 -4.07
C VAL A 261 9.59 0.79 -4.90
N ASN A 262 9.56 0.91 -6.23
CA ASN A 262 9.90 -0.21 -7.13
C ASN A 262 11.40 -0.53 -7.09
N SER A 263 12.26 0.49 -7.03
CA SER A 263 13.71 0.30 -7.14
C SER A 263 14.42 0.15 -5.80
N VAL A 264 14.30 1.13 -4.90
CA VAL A 264 15.06 1.15 -3.65
C VAL A 264 14.44 0.20 -2.63
N CYS A 265 13.12 0.18 -2.49
CA CYS A 265 12.46 -0.67 -1.49
C CYS A 265 12.50 -2.17 -1.83
N HIS A 266 12.90 -2.57 -3.04
CA HIS A 266 13.19 -3.98 -3.39
C HIS A 266 14.67 -4.37 -3.28
N LEU A 267 15.54 -3.41 -2.91
CA LEU A 267 16.98 -3.63 -2.77
C LEU A 267 17.50 -3.32 -1.36
N TRP A 268 16.91 -2.33 -0.68
CA TRP A 268 17.43 -1.80 0.57
C TRP A 268 16.34 -1.42 1.57
N GLY A 269 16.45 -1.99 2.78
CA GLY A 269 15.55 -1.75 3.91
C GLY A 269 15.42 -2.98 4.82
N GLN A 270 14.47 -2.91 5.75
CA GLN A 270 14.17 -3.98 6.68
C GLN A 270 13.15 -4.97 6.10
N ARG A 271 13.29 -6.26 6.40
CA ARG A 271 12.34 -7.30 5.99
C ARG A 271 11.88 -8.08 7.22
N PRO A 272 10.97 -7.50 8.03
CA PRO A 272 10.54 -8.11 9.29
C PRO A 272 9.63 -9.32 9.08
N PHE A 273 8.99 -9.43 7.92
CA PHE A 273 8.09 -10.52 7.57
C PHE A 273 8.76 -11.50 6.61
N ASN A 274 8.46 -12.79 6.76
CA ASN A 274 8.91 -13.83 5.84
C ASN A 274 7.97 -13.89 4.62
N THR A 275 8.18 -13.00 3.65
CA THR A 275 7.47 -13.00 2.36
C THR A 275 8.23 -13.83 1.32
N HIS A 276 7.70 -13.93 0.09
CA HIS A 276 8.38 -14.59 -1.03
C HIS A 276 9.05 -13.61 -2.00
N ASP A 277 8.78 -12.31 -1.83
CA ASP A 277 9.36 -11.18 -2.58
C ASP A 277 10.55 -10.53 -1.83
N GLU A 278 11.29 -9.66 -2.50
CA GLU A 278 12.39 -8.89 -1.94
C GLU A 278 11.96 -7.49 -1.45
N SER A 279 10.66 -7.28 -1.16
CA SER A 279 10.18 -6.00 -0.64
C SER A 279 10.70 -5.73 0.77
N ARG A 280 11.01 -4.45 1.02
CA ARG A 280 11.64 -3.98 2.26
C ARG A 280 11.01 -2.69 2.74
N ASN A 281 10.86 -2.59 4.05
CA ASN A 281 10.46 -1.38 4.74
C ASN A 281 11.62 -0.39 4.73
N ASN A 282 11.38 0.80 4.16
CA ASN A 282 12.35 1.87 4.10
C ASN A 282 11.75 3.18 4.62
N PRO A 283 12.25 3.75 5.75
CA PRO A 283 11.66 4.95 6.33
C PRO A 283 11.85 6.20 5.47
N ILE A 284 12.89 6.26 4.62
CA ILE A 284 13.16 7.41 3.75
C ILE A 284 12.08 7.55 2.69
N PHE A 285 11.56 6.45 2.17
CA PHE A 285 10.53 6.44 1.14
C PHE A 285 9.13 6.20 1.71
N GLY A 286 9.02 5.47 2.82
CA GLY A 286 7.74 5.20 3.49
C GLY A 286 7.08 6.45 4.09
N VAL A 287 7.85 7.40 4.64
CA VAL A 287 7.29 8.65 5.19
C VAL A 287 6.76 9.56 4.07
N PRO A 288 7.54 9.91 3.03
CA PRO A 288 7.09 10.84 2.01
C PRO A 288 6.01 10.22 1.12
N TYR A 289 6.05 8.90 0.87
CA TYR A 289 5.02 8.17 0.13
C TYR A 289 3.72 7.97 0.95
N GLY A 290 3.59 8.63 2.09
CA GLY A 290 2.32 8.78 2.78
C GLY A 290 1.82 7.51 3.47
N ASN A 291 2.64 6.50 3.74
CA ASN A 291 2.19 5.23 4.37
C ASN A 291 1.36 5.43 5.64
N ALA A 292 1.57 6.54 6.31
CA ALA A 292 0.98 6.82 7.59
C ALA A 292 -0.12 7.89 7.56
N VAL A 293 -0.12 8.76 6.56
CA VAL A 293 -1.35 9.48 6.19
C VAL A 293 -2.37 8.45 5.69
N ASN A 294 -1.93 7.44 4.93
CA ASN A 294 -2.77 6.32 4.51
C ASN A 294 -3.36 5.58 5.70
N VAL A 295 -2.57 5.22 6.72
CA VAL A 295 -3.11 4.56 7.93
C VAL A 295 -4.18 5.42 8.59
N ALA A 296 -3.95 6.71 8.74
CA ALA A 296 -4.87 7.58 9.45
C ALA A 296 -6.16 7.89 8.63
N VAL A 297 -6.05 7.95 7.31
CA VAL A 297 -7.20 8.07 6.40
C VAL A 297 -7.98 6.76 6.31
N LEU A 298 -7.30 5.62 6.20
CA LEU A 298 -7.94 4.31 6.21
C LEU A 298 -8.59 4.03 7.55
N ALA A 299 -7.99 4.45 8.67
CA ALA A 299 -8.59 4.43 10.00
C ALA A 299 -9.87 5.27 10.05
N GLY A 300 -9.89 6.48 9.47
CA GLY A 300 -11.10 7.30 9.38
C GLY A 300 -12.17 6.75 8.43
N LEU A 301 -11.76 6.00 7.39
CA LEU A 301 -12.67 5.38 6.41
C LEU A 301 -13.16 3.98 6.86
N ALA A 302 -12.39 3.28 7.68
CA ALA A 302 -12.72 1.99 8.26
C ALA A 302 -13.72 2.21 9.41
N LYS A 303 -15.01 2.03 9.10
CA LYS A 303 -16.07 1.92 10.12
C LYS A 303 -15.98 0.58 10.86
N ASP A 304 -14.85 0.31 11.51
CA ASP A 304 -14.75 -0.78 12.49
C ASP A 304 -14.87 -0.17 13.91
N PRO A 305 -16.03 -0.32 14.58
CA PRO A 305 -16.27 0.32 15.87
C PRO A 305 -15.44 -0.23 17.03
N GLU A 306 -14.68 -1.31 16.85
CA GLU A 306 -13.81 -1.88 17.89
C GLU A 306 -12.32 -1.55 17.71
N ALA A 307 -11.92 -1.00 16.56
CA ALA A 307 -10.53 -0.63 16.30
C ALA A 307 -10.20 0.74 16.92
N ASP A 308 -9.31 0.80 17.92
CA ASP A 308 -8.70 2.07 18.36
C ASP A 308 -7.72 2.54 17.29
N PRO A 309 -8.05 3.57 16.49
CA PRO A 309 -7.23 3.97 15.37
C PRO A 309 -5.93 4.64 15.80
N ASP A 310 -5.91 5.27 16.98
CA ASP A 310 -4.71 5.86 17.55
C ASP A 310 -3.79 4.75 18.07
N ALA A 311 -4.31 3.67 18.65
CA ALA A 311 -3.51 2.52 19.06
C ALA A 311 -2.91 1.76 17.86
N LEU A 312 -3.69 1.54 16.80
CA LEU A 312 -3.20 0.90 15.57
C LEU A 312 -2.13 1.75 14.89
N LEU A 313 -2.35 3.08 14.81
CA LEU A 313 -1.36 4.01 14.27
C LEU A 313 -0.09 4.02 15.14
N ARG A 314 -0.21 4.04 16.48
CA ARG A 314 0.94 3.96 17.39
C ARG A 314 1.69 2.64 17.28
N ALA A 315 1.00 1.51 17.16
CA ALA A 315 1.62 0.20 16.99
C ALA A 315 2.41 0.15 15.69
N TRP A 316 1.79 0.55 14.57
CA TRP A 316 2.46 0.60 13.27
C TRP A 316 3.67 1.57 13.27
N ILE A 317 3.55 2.74 13.90
CA ILE A 317 4.67 3.68 14.05
C ILE A 317 5.78 3.09 14.93
N GLY A 318 5.41 2.36 15.99
CA GLY A 318 6.35 1.71 16.89
C GLY A 318 7.22 0.67 16.17
N GLU A 319 6.62 -0.08 15.26
CA GLU A 319 7.29 -1.09 14.43
C GLU A 319 8.09 -0.46 13.28
N THR A 320 7.65 0.68 12.75
CA THR A 320 8.22 1.29 11.54
C THR A 320 9.33 2.30 11.85
N TYR A 321 9.25 3.02 12.97
CA TYR A 321 10.13 4.16 13.27
C TYR A 321 10.99 3.94 14.52
N PRO A 322 12.26 4.40 14.49
CA PRO A 322 13.11 4.38 15.66
C PRO A 322 12.53 5.30 16.75
N ALA A 323 12.74 4.93 18.02
CA ALA A 323 12.14 5.59 19.18
C ALA A 323 12.18 7.14 19.17
N PRO A 324 13.28 7.81 18.76
CA PRO A 324 13.36 9.27 18.79
C PRO A 324 12.39 9.99 17.85
N SER A 325 11.95 9.34 16.76
CA SER A 325 11.08 9.95 15.75
C SER A 325 9.61 9.55 15.86
N ARG A 326 9.26 8.61 16.76
CA ARG A 326 7.89 8.07 16.87
C ARG A 326 6.84 9.11 17.21
N GLU A 327 7.09 9.97 18.19
CA GLU A 327 6.11 10.98 18.62
C GLU A 327 5.94 12.09 17.58
N ALA A 328 7.02 12.54 16.95
CA ALA A 328 6.95 13.51 15.85
C ALA A 328 6.20 12.93 14.64
N ALA A 329 6.45 11.65 14.31
CA ALA A 329 5.73 10.94 13.27
C ALA A 329 4.24 10.83 13.62
N PHE A 330 3.90 10.41 14.83
CA PHE A 330 2.52 10.30 15.31
C PHE A 330 1.76 11.64 15.25
N ALA A 331 2.39 12.73 15.69
CA ALA A 331 1.80 14.07 15.63
C ALA A 331 1.52 14.52 14.18
N LEU A 332 2.50 14.32 13.28
CA LEU A 332 2.35 14.64 11.86
C LEU A 332 1.21 13.82 11.23
N TYR A 333 1.12 12.54 11.55
CA TYR A 333 0.08 11.64 11.03
C TYR A 333 -1.31 11.99 11.53
N LYS A 334 -1.47 12.33 12.81
CA LYS A 334 -2.76 12.74 13.36
C LYS A 334 -3.26 14.06 12.73
N ALA A 335 -2.35 15.00 12.48
CA ALA A 335 -2.67 16.24 11.79
C ALA A 335 -3.15 16.02 10.35
N SER A 336 -2.49 15.12 9.60
CA SER A 336 -2.91 14.77 8.24
C SER A 336 -4.25 14.03 8.20
N ALA A 337 -4.50 13.13 9.16
CA ALA A 337 -5.78 12.41 9.30
C ALA A 337 -6.96 13.37 9.46
N SER A 338 -6.81 14.34 10.37
CA SER A 338 -7.82 15.35 10.67
C SER A 338 -8.12 16.23 9.46
N LEU A 339 -7.09 16.62 8.70
CA LEU A 339 -7.25 17.38 7.47
C LEU A 339 -8.06 16.61 6.41
N VAL A 340 -7.76 15.32 6.23
CA VAL A 340 -8.46 14.48 5.26
C VAL A 340 -9.90 14.18 5.71
N ALA A 341 -10.13 13.89 6.99
CA ALA A 341 -11.49 13.69 7.52
C ALA A 341 -12.40 14.90 7.26
N ARG A 342 -11.86 16.11 7.40
CA ARG A 342 -12.57 17.37 7.10
C ARG A 342 -12.84 17.59 5.60
N LEU A 343 -11.95 17.12 4.73
CA LEU A 343 -12.09 17.28 3.27
C LEU A 343 -13.06 16.27 2.63
N PHE A 344 -13.26 15.11 3.25
CA PHE A 344 -13.99 13.99 2.64
C PHE A 344 -15.27 13.55 3.39
N SER A 345 -15.60 14.18 4.54
CA SER A 345 -16.89 14.00 5.20
C SER A 345 -17.94 14.97 4.63
N PRO A 346 -19.12 14.49 4.16
CA PRO A 346 -20.17 15.36 3.62
C PRO A 346 -20.72 16.41 4.59
N GLU A 347 -20.47 16.27 5.89
CA GLU A 347 -21.12 17.08 6.94
C GLU A 347 -20.14 17.79 7.89
N GLY A 348 -18.82 17.75 7.66
CA GLY A 348 -17.87 18.49 8.52
C GLY A 348 -17.98 18.19 10.02
N VAL A 349 -18.44 16.99 10.38
CA VAL A 349 -18.75 16.62 11.77
C VAL A 349 -17.49 16.30 12.55
N ASP A 350 -17.41 16.89 13.74
CA ASP A 350 -16.47 16.58 14.80
C ASP A 350 -16.56 15.10 15.18
N LEU A 351 -15.47 14.35 14.97
CA LEU A 351 -15.39 12.91 15.22
C LEU A 351 -15.20 12.57 16.71
N THR A 352 -15.38 13.53 17.62
CA THR A 352 -15.31 13.27 19.07
C THR A 352 -16.63 12.83 19.70
N ASP A 353 -17.77 12.92 19.01
CA ASP A 353 -19.07 12.55 19.59
C ASP A 353 -19.69 11.28 18.98
N HIS A 354 -19.35 10.15 19.62
CA HIS A 354 -19.85 8.82 19.34
C HIS A 354 -21.37 8.63 19.57
N GLY A 355 -21.99 7.84 18.68
CA GLY A 355 -22.75 6.67 19.15
C GLY A 355 -24.26 6.78 19.39
N ARG A 356 -25.03 7.59 18.65
CA ARG A 356 -26.50 7.54 18.75
C ARG A 356 -27.25 7.56 17.42
N ALA A 357 -27.08 6.51 16.62
CA ALA A 357 -28.03 6.24 15.53
C ALA A 357 -28.06 4.78 15.04
N PHE A 358 -27.99 3.75 15.90
CA PHE A 358 -28.39 2.38 15.50
C PHE A 358 -28.98 1.60 16.68
N ARG A 359 -30.25 1.88 17.00
CA ARG A 359 -31.08 1.01 17.84
C ARG A 359 -31.74 -0.03 16.93
N GLY A 360 -31.30 -1.29 17.03
CA GLY A 360 -31.95 -2.45 16.43
C GLY A 360 -31.40 -3.74 17.03
N ARG A 361 -32.26 -4.52 17.68
CA ARG A 361 -32.00 -5.67 18.58
C ARG A 361 -30.91 -6.65 18.11
N GLN A 362 -29.90 -6.89 18.96
CA GLN A 362 -28.98 -8.02 18.84
C GLN A 362 -29.61 -9.34 19.30
N SER A 363 -29.29 -10.44 18.60
CA SER A 363 -29.78 -11.79 18.89
C SER A 363 -29.10 -12.39 20.13
N ARG A 364 -29.75 -13.39 20.74
CA ARG A 364 -29.29 -14.10 21.95
C ARG A 364 -27.91 -14.76 21.77
N ASP A 365 -27.59 -15.12 20.53
CA ASP A 365 -26.36 -15.79 20.09
C ASP A 365 -25.09 -14.90 20.22
N GLN A 366 -25.25 -13.58 20.07
CA GLN A 366 -24.14 -12.62 20.24
C GLN A 366 -23.74 -12.43 21.70
N ARG A 367 -24.68 -12.57 22.66
CA ARG A 367 -24.38 -12.41 24.09
C ARG A 367 -23.58 -13.60 24.65
N GLU A 368 -23.83 -14.80 24.13
CA GLU A 368 -23.10 -16.00 24.53
C GLU A 368 -21.66 -16.02 23.97
N ARG A 369 -21.46 -15.50 22.75
CA ARG A 369 -20.11 -15.34 22.15
C ARG A 369 -19.24 -14.32 22.91
N ILE A 370 -19.83 -13.20 23.32
CA ILE A 370 -19.13 -12.17 24.10
C ILE A 370 -18.80 -12.67 25.51
N ALA A 371 -19.70 -13.45 26.13
CA ALA A 371 -19.43 -14.09 27.43
C ALA A 371 -18.30 -15.13 27.35
N GLY A 372 -18.22 -15.90 26.26
CA GLY A 372 -17.12 -16.84 26.02
C GLY A 372 -15.76 -16.16 25.80
N MET A 373 -15.73 -15.03 25.10
CA MET A 373 -14.51 -14.27 24.82
C MET A 373 -13.95 -13.59 26.09
N LEU A 374 -14.84 -13.11 26.98
CA LEU A 374 -14.45 -12.53 28.26
C LEU A 374 -13.91 -13.57 29.27
N ALA A 375 -14.43 -14.80 29.23
CA ALA A 375 -13.92 -15.92 30.03
C ALA A 375 -12.55 -16.44 29.54
N TYR A 376 -12.29 -16.37 28.22
CA TYR A 376 -11.01 -16.72 27.61
C TYR A 376 -9.87 -15.77 28.03
N VAL A 377 -10.16 -14.46 28.07
CA VAL A 377 -9.17 -13.43 28.44
C VAL A 377 -8.89 -13.42 29.95
N GLN A 378 -9.87 -13.77 30.79
CA GLN A 378 -9.66 -13.94 32.24
C GLN A 378 -8.86 -15.21 32.61
N SER A 379 -8.83 -16.23 31.74
CA SER A 379 -8.12 -17.50 32.00
C SER A 379 -6.70 -17.57 31.43
N HIS A 380 -6.32 -16.68 30.50
CA HIS A 380 -5.04 -16.76 29.77
C HIS A 380 -4.11 -15.55 29.99
N GLY A 381 -4.42 -14.69 30.96
CA GLY A 381 -3.58 -13.58 31.40
C GLY A 381 -2.57 -13.98 32.48
N GLY A 382 -1.58 -14.80 32.13
CA GLY A 382 -0.26 -14.80 32.79
C GLY A 382 0.15 -16.03 33.61
N LEU A 383 0.66 -17.07 32.94
CA LEU A 383 1.69 -17.99 33.46
C LEU A 383 2.65 -18.39 32.30
N THR A 384 3.90 -18.72 32.67
CA THR A 384 5.12 -18.65 31.86
C THR A 384 5.33 -19.79 30.83
N THR A 385 6.14 -19.50 29.81
CA THR A 385 6.39 -20.20 28.54
C THR A 385 6.83 -21.68 28.57
N GLN A 386 6.92 -22.33 29.74
CA GLN A 386 7.51 -23.68 29.84
C GLN A 386 6.48 -24.80 30.02
N GLU A 387 5.22 -24.51 30.31
CA GLU A 387 4.16 -25.54 30.47
C GLU A 387 3.25 -25.69 29.23
N ALA A 388 3.37 -24.79 28.24
CA ALA A 388 2.61 -24.85 26.99
C ALA A 388 3.29 -25.67 25.88
N PHE A 389 4.45 -26.27 26.15
CA PHE A 389 5.24 -26.98 25.13
C PHE A 389 5.11 -28.52 25.19
N GLU A 390 4.40 -29.09 26.17
CA GLU A 390 4.24 -30.55 26.34
C GLU A 390 2.78 -31.05 26.25
N ALA A 391 1.83 -30.22 25.81
CA ALA A 391 0.46 -30.60 25.46
C ALA A 391 0.21 -30.28 23.98
#